data_AF-D7PNE4-F1
#
_entry.id   AF-D7PNE4-F1
#
_cell.length_a   1.000
_cell.length_b   1.000
_cell.length_c   1.000
_cell.angle_alpha   90.00
_cell.angle_beta   90.00
_cell.angle_gamma   90.00
#
_symmetry.space_group_name_H-M   'P 1'
#
loop_
_entity.id
_entity.type
_entity.pdbx_description
1 polymer ?
#
loop_
_entity_poly.entity_id
_entity_poly.type
_entity_poly.pdbx_seq_one_letter_code
_entity_poly.pdbx_strand_id
1 'polypeptide(L)'
;MSPPIYAIMLSSLATGAIITMTSYHWLMAWIGLEINTLAILPIISASHNPRSTEAATKYFLTQAAASATVLFSSMLSAWQTGTWDITQMSYVPSNALLSMALAMKLGLAPLHFWLPEVLQGSTLFTALIIVTWQKLAPMSLIYLTINNLNPTILLILGLLSSIIGGWGGLNQTQTRKIMAYSSIANLGWMATIASIMTNIMVMNLLIYLVVTMALFSFLIVSKSKTIQDTTMTWTLSPAMTIMMTFLLLSLGGLPPMTGFAPKWLILEELTTQNLIPMAVSMAIFSLLSLFFYTRLAYTTTLTLSPNTLQTKFKWRFKQTLSTPLMMTLSTMAIFLLPLTPLMLM
;
A
#
# COMPACT_ATOMS: atom_id res chain seq x y z
N MET A 1 3.26 -17.38 18.28
CA MET A 1 4.69 -17.01 18.41
C MET A 1 4.92 -16.46 19.80
N SER A 2 6.10 -16.69 20.40
CA SER A 2 6.42 -16.10 21.70
C SER A 2 6.62 -14.58 21.55
N PRO A 3 6.21 -13.76 22.55
CA PRO A 3 6.38 -12.31 22.52
C PRO A 3 7.81 -11.81 22.20
N PRO A 4 8.89 -12.40 22.75
CA PRO A 4 10.24 -11.90 22.46
C PRO A 4 10.65 -12.16 21.01
N ILE A 5 10.30 -13.33 20.45
CA ILE A 5 10.57 -13.63 19.03
C ILE A 5 9.83 -12.62 18.17
N TYR A 6 8.57 -12.33 18.47
CA TYR A 6 7.78 -11.36 17.72
C TYR A 6 8.41 -9.96 17.72
N ALA A 7 8.92 -9.50 18.87
CA ALA A 7 9.64 -8.23 18.97
C ALA A 7 10.92 -8.21 18.13
N ILE A 8 11.71 -9.30 18.17
CA ILE A 8 12.93 -9.43 17.36
C ILE A 8 12.58 -9.38 15.85
N MET A 9 11.54 -10.10 15.42
CA MET A 9 11.11 -10.09 14.01
C MET A 9 10.59 -8.72 13.54
N LEU A 10 9.92 -7.96 14.41
CA LEU A 10 9.52 -6.58 14.08
C LEU A 10 10.74 -5.65 14.03
N SER A 11 11.71 -5.81 14.93
CA SER A 11 12.92 -5.01 14.92
C SER A 11 13.77 -5.29 13.68
N SER A 12 13.89 -6.56 13.26
CA SER A 12 14.63 -6.91 12.04
C SER A 12 13.95 -6.33 10.79
N LEU A 13 12.63 -6.38 10.72
CA LEU A 13 11.83 -5.76 9.66
C LEU A 13 11.96 -4.23 9.62
N ALA A 14 12.16 -3.57 10.77
CA ALA A 14 12.49 -2.15 10.80
C ALA A 14 13.91 -1.89 10.31
N THR A 15 14.89 -2.66 10.80
CA THR A 15 16.30 -2.51 10.42
C THR A 15 16.53 -2.75 8.94
N GLY A 16 15.88 -3.75 8.32
CA GLY A 16 16.04 -4.01 6.89
C GLY A 16 15.60 -2.81 6.04
N ALA A 17 14.45 -2.20 6.35
CA ALA A 17 14.00 -0.99 5.68
C ALA A 17 14.95 0.19 5.89
N ILE A 18 15.44 0.41 7.11
CA ILE A 18 16.40 1.49 7.40
C ILE A 18 17.69 1.28 6.60
N ILE A 19 18.24 0.06 6.58
CA ILE A 19 19.44 -0.28 5.81
C ILE A 19 19.25 0.09 4.33
N THR A 20 18.11 -0.27 3.72
CA THR A 20 17.84 0.07 2.31
C THR A 20 17.73 1.56 2.04
N MET A 21 17.22 2.35 2.99
CA MET A 21 17.08 3.79 2.82
C MET A 21 18.41 4.52 2.96
N THR A 22 19.30 4.01 3.83
CA THR A 22 20.59 4.65 4.14
C THR A 22 21.75 4.15 3.27
N SER A 23 21.56 3.06 2.53
CA SER A 23 22.62 2.45 1.74
C SER A 23 22.99 3.30 0.52
N TYR A 24 24.29 3.39 0.24
CA TYR A 24 24.83 3.93 -1.01
C TYR A 24 25.26 2.84 -2.00
N HIS A 25 25.58 1.65 -1.49
CA HIS A 25 26.06 0.51 -2.27
C HIS A 25 24.93 -0.49 -2.55
N TRP A 26 24.80 -0.95 -3.79
CA TRP A 26 23.74 -1.87 -4.23
C TRP A 26 23.64 -3.16 -3.41
N LEU A 27 24.78 -3.78 -3.09
CA LEU A 27 24.80 -4.99 -2.24
C LEU A 27 24.14 -4.76 -0.87
N MET A 28 24.38 -3.60 -0.25
CA MET A 28 23.80 -3.28 1.06
C MET A 28 22.30 -3.04 0.96
N ALA A 29 21.85 -2.35 -0.10
CA ALA A 29 20.43 -2.22 -0.41
C ALA A 29 19.76 -3.59 -0.60
N TRP A 30 20.42 -4.52 -1.30
CA TRP A 30 19.91 -5.87 -1.50
C TRP A 30 19.82 -6.64 -0.17
N ILE A 31 20.85 -6.58 0.68
CA ILE A 31 20.82 -7.20 2.02
C ILE A 31 19.64 -6.67 2.85
N GLY A 32 19.39 -5.36 2.83
CA GLY A 32 18.24 -4.78 3.53
C GLY A 32 16.90 -5.30 3.01
N LEU A 33 16.75 -5.47 1.69
CA LEU A 33 15.56 -6.08 1.09
C LEU A 33 15.39 -7.55 1.51
N GLU A 34 16.47 -8.33 1.61
CA GLU A 34 16.40 -9.72 2.05
C GLU A 34 16.10 -9.88 3.54
N ILE A 35 16.64 -8.99 4.38
CA ILE A 35 16.26 -8.98 5.80
C ILE A 35 14.75 -8.72 5.92
N ASN A 36 14.19 -7.80 5.13
CA ASN A 36 12.75 -7.52 5.13
C ASN A 36 11.91 -8.71 4.67
N THR A 37 12.33 -9.46 3.65
CA THR A 37 11.59 -10.64 3.15
C THR A 37 11.64 -11.77 4.16
N LEU A 38 12.80 -12.06 4.74
CA LEU A 38 12.96 -13.13 5.72
C LEU A 38 12.25 -12.79 7.04
N ALA A 39 12.25 -11.52 7.45
CA ALA A 39 11.63 -11.10 8.71
C ALA A 39 10.10 -11.23 8.70
N ILE A 40 9.44 -10.97 7.57
CA ILE A 40 7.97 -10.98 7.51
C ILE A 40 7.38 -12.40 7.36
N LEU A 41 8.13 -13.39 6.85
CA LEU A 41 7.59 -14.73 6.60
C LEU A 41 7.03 -15.41 7.86
N PRO A 42 7.74 -15.43 9.01
CA PRO A 42 7.20 -16.03 10.23
C PRO A 42 6.00 -15.26 10.79
N ILE A 43 5.94 -13.94 10.54
CA ILE A 43 4.83 -13.09 10.93
C ILE A 43 3.57 -13.47 10.12
N ILE A 44 3.69 -13.75 8.83
CA ILE A 44 2.57 -14.21 7.97
C ILE A 44 2.05 -15.58 8.41
N SER A 45 2.95 -16.52 8.72
CA SER A 45 2.60 -17.89 9.10
C SER A 45 2.21 -18.07 10.58
N ALA A 46 2.21 -16.98 11.37
CA ALA A 46 2.00 -17.00 12.82
C ALA A 46 0.69 -17.67 13.28
N SER A 47 -0.34 -17.73 12.42
CA SER A 47 -1.62 -18.36 12.73
C SER A 47 -1.67 -19.88 12.52
N HIS A 48 -0.61 -20.47 11.95
CA HIS A 48 -0.48 -21.90 11.65
C HIS A 48 -1.65 -22.53 10.87
N ASN A 49 -2.42 -21.72 10.15
CA ASN A 49 -3.48 -22.20 9.26
C ASN A 49 -2.90 -22.57 7.88
N PRO A 50 -3.47 -23.57 7.18
CA PRO A 50 -3.01 -23.96 5.84
C PRO A 50 -3.07 -22.78 4.86
N ARG A 51 -4.05 -21.88 5.03
CA ARG A 51 -4.14 -20.66 4.22
C ARG A 51 -3.04 -19.64 4.52
N SER A 52 -2.60 -19.56 5.78
CA SER A 52 -1.52 -18.65 6.16
C SER A 52 -0.15 -19.17 5.71
N THR A 53 0.04 -20.49 5.68
CA THR A 53 1.25 -21.10 5.13
C THR A 53 1.31 -20.97 3.61
N GLU A 54 0.19 -21.17 2.90
CA GLU A 54 0.11 -20.91 1.45
C GLU A 54 0.37 -19.43 1.11
N ALA A 55 -0.16 -18.50 1.91
CA ALA A 55 0.16 -17.08 1.75
C ALA A 55 1.66 -16.79 1.96
N ALA A 56 2.29 -17.41 2.96
CA ALA A 56 3.72 -17.26 3.19
C ALA A 56 4.56 -17.82 2.03
N THR A 57 4.20 -18.97 1.46
CA THR A 57 4.93 -19.53 0.32
C THR A 57 4.79 -18.68 -0.94
N LYS A 58 3.59 -18.17 -1.24
CA LYS A 58 3.37 -17.24 -2.36
C LYS A 58 4.15 -15.93 -2.21
N TYR A 59 4.18 -15.37 -1.00
CA TYR A 59 5.00 -14.20 -0.70
C TYR A 59 6.49 -14.49 -0.87
N PHE A 60 6.98 -15.61 -0.34
CA PHE A 60 8.38 -16.00 -0.45
C PHE A 60 8.84 -16.11 -1.91
N LEU A 61 8.11 -16.90 -2.73
CA LEU A 61 8.49 -17.16 -4.11
C LEU A 61 8.57 -15.87 -4.94
N THR A 62 7.57 -15.00 -4.81
CA THR A 62 7.53 -13.74 -5.56
C THR A 62 8.60 -12.76 -5.09
N GLN A 63 8.81 -12.64 -3.78
CA GLN A 63 9.77 -11.67 -3.23
C GLN A 63 11.22 -12.10 -3.36
N ALA A 64 11.50 -13.42 -3.34
CA ALA A 64 12.82 -13.99 -3.62
C ALA A 64 13.18 -13.87 -5.11
N ALA A 65 12.22 -14.10 -6.02
CA ALA A 65 12.43 -13.82 -7.44
C ALA A 65 12.69 -12.33 -7.68
N ALA A 66 11.94 -11.46 -7.00
CA ALA A 66 12.14 -10.01 -7.07
C ALA A 66 13.49 -9.57 -6.51
N SER A 67 13.98 -10.12 -5.40
CA SER A 67 15.30 -9.76 -4.86
C SER A 67 16.44 -10.32 -5.72
N ALA A 68 16.32 -11.53 -6.26
CA ALA A 68 17.30 -12.09 -7.20
C ALA A 68 17.41 -11.24 -8.47
N THR A 69 16.29 -10.73 -8.99
CA THR A 69 16.28 -9.82 -10.16
C THR A 69 16.86 -8.45 -9.84
N VAL A 70 16.66 -7.90 -8.63
CA VAL A 70 17.39 -6.69 -8.18
C VAL A 70 18.89 -6.93 -8.20
N LEU A 71 19.37 -8.02 -7.59
CA LEU A 71 20.80 -8.34 -7.56
C LEU A 71 21.36 -8.51 -8.97
N PHE A 72 20.65 -9.24 -9.83
CA PHE A 72 21.02 -9.43 -11.23
C PHE A 72 21.12 -8.10 -11.99
N SER A 73 20.17 -7.18 -11.79
CA SER A 73 20.23 -5.84 -12.39
C SER A 73 21.46 -5.05 -11.95
N SER A 74 21.83 -5.13 -10.68
CA SER A 74 23.03 -4.47 -10.14
C SER A 74 24.34 -5.12 -10.58
N MET A 75 24.36 -6.45 -10.78
CA MET A 75 25.53 -7.13 -11.34
C MET A 75 25.76 -6.75 -12.79
N LEU A 76 24.69 -6.62 -13.58
CA LEU A 76 24.77 -6.21 -14.98
C LEU A 76 25.29 -4.78 -15.12
N SER A 77 24.82 -3.86 -14.28
CA SER A 77 25.35 -2.48 -14.30
C SER A 77 26.81 -2.45 -13.89
N ALA A 78 27.17 -3.11 -12.77
CA ALA A 78 28.55 -3.16 -12.30
C ALA A 78 29.50 -3.82 -13.31
N TRP A 79 29.02 -4.82 -14.06
CA TRP A 79 29.82 -5.45 -15.12
C TRP A 79 30.11 -4.50 -16.29
N GLN A 80 29.19 -3.57 -16.60
CA GLN A 80 29.34 -2.62 -17.69
C GLN A 80 30.07 -1.34 -17.28
N THR A 81 29.78 -0.78 -16.11
CA THR A 81 30.31 0.52 -15.66
C THR A 81 31.42 0.40 -14.62
N GLY A 82 31.58 -0.76 -13.98
CA GLY A 82 32.53 -0.97 -12.89
C GLY A 82 32.11 -0.36 -11.55
N THR A 83 30.94 0.27 -11.46
CA THR A 83 30.45 0.97 -10.27
C THR A 83 29.34 0.21 -9.56
N TRP A 84 29.31 0.33 -8.23
CA TRP A 84 28.29 -0.28 -7.36
C TRP A 84 27.38 0.73 -6.66
N ASP A 85 27.51 2.00 -7.03
CA ASP A 85 26.74 3.08 -6.47
C ASP A 85 25.30 3.10 -7.00
N ILE A 86 24.34 3.31 -6.11
CA ILE A 86 22.91 3.27 -6.43
C ILE A 86 22.51 4.38 -7.41
N THR A 87 23.11 5.57 -7.29
CA THR A 87 22.73 6.76 -8.06
C THR A 87 23.26 6.74 -9.49
N GLN A 88 24.23 5.87 -9.82
CA GLN A 88 24.94 5.87 -11.11
C GLN A 88 24.65 4.62 -11.93
N MET A 89 23.37 4.39 -12.25
CA MET A 89 22.93 3.28 -13.08
C MET A 89 22.69 3.74 -14.51
N SER A 90 23.70 3.68 -15.38
CA SER A 90 23.58 4.21 -16.75
C SER A 90 23.13 3.17 -17.78
N TYR A 91 23.24 1.87 -17.50
CA TYR A 91 22.95 0.82 -18.47
C TYR A 91 21.43 0.58 -18.61
N VAL A 92 20.88 0.85 -19.80
CA VAL A 92 19.42 0.83 -20.04
C VAL A 92 18.77 -0.53 -19.71
N PRO A 93 19.34 -1.69 -20.11
CA PRO A 93 18.77 -2.99 -19.75
C PRO A 93 18.76 -3.27 -18.24
N SER A 94 19.77 -2.82 -17.47
CA SER A 94 19.74 -2.97 -16.01
C SER A 94 18.63 -2.13 -15.39
N ASN A 95 18.39 -0.92 -15.90
CA ASN A 95 17.35 -0.03 -15.39
C ASN A 95 15.95 -0.57 -15.67
N ALA A 96 15.75 -1.20 -16.84
CA ALA A 96 14.51 -1.90 -17.15
C ALA A 96 14.29 -3.10 -16.20
N LEU A 97 15.30 -3.94 -15.98
CA LEU A 97 15.21 -5.07 -15.05
C LEU A 97 14.95 -4.62 -13.61
N LEU A 98 15.64 -3.57 -13.16
CA LEU A 98 15.44 -2.99 -11.84
C LEU A 98 14.00 -2.47 -11.67
N SER A 99 13.47 -1.75 -12.65
CA SER A 99 12.09 -1.25 -12.61
C SER A 99 11.07 -2.39 -12.49
N MET A 100 11.29 -3.49 -13.21
CA MET A 100 10.43 -4.67 -13.15
C MET A 100 10.56 -5.40 -11.81
N ALA A 101 11.76 -5.50 -11.25
CA ALA A 101 12.01 -6.12 -9.95
C ALA A 101 11.34 -5.34 -8.81
N LEU A 102 11.45 -4.01 -8.83
CA LEU A 102 10.78 -3.13 -7.86
C LEU A 102 9.26 -3.18 -8.03
N ALA A 103 8.75 -3.24 -9.27
CA ALA A 103 7.34 -3.45 -9.56
C ALA A 103 6.81 -4.77 -8.97
N MET A 104 7.61 -5.84 -9.05
CA MET A 104 7.34 -7.14 -8.44
C MET A 104 7.23 -7.03 -6.92
N LYS A 105 8.18 -6.35 -6.25
CA LYS A 105 8.15 -6.13 -4.80
C LYS A 105 6.97 -5.29 -4.34
N LEU A 106 6.63 -4.25 -5.11
CA LEU A 106 5.47 -3.38 -4.83
C LEU A 106 4.14 -4.02 -5.20
N GLY A 107 4.13 -5.08 -6.02
CA GLY A 107 2.89 -5.69 -6.50
C GLY A 107 2.14 -4.82 -7.51
N LEU A 108 2.87 -4.08 -8.35
CA LEU A 108 2.30 -3.38 -9.50
C LEU A 108 1.84 -4.40 -10.56
N ALA A 109 0.87 -4.03 -11.37
CA ALA A 109 0.44 -4.87 -12.48
C ALA A 109 1.52 -4.93 -13.58
N PRO A 110 1.72 -6.09 -14.24
CA PRO A 110 0.95 -7.34 -14.16
C PRO A 110 1.28 -8.25 -12.97
N LEU A 111 2.35 -7.95 -12.21
CA LEU A 111 2.90 -8.78 -11.13
C LEU A 111 2.14 -8.67 -9.79
N HIS A 112 0.92 -8.15 -9.82
CA HIS A 112 0.09 -7.86 -8.66
C HIS A 112 -0.61 -9.09 -8.04
N PHE A 113 -0.65 -10.23 -8.74
CA PHE A 113 -1.48 -11.39 -8.37
C PHE A 113 -1.21 -11.95 -6.97
N TRP A 114 0.02 -11.81 -6.46
CA TRP A 114 0.35 -12.29 -5.11
C TRP A 114 -0.33 -11.47 -4.01
N LEU A 115 -0.54 -10.17 -4.23
CA LEU A 115 -0.92 -9.23 -3.18
C LEU A 115 -2.33 -9.53 -2.60
N PRO A 116 -3.40 -9.72 -3.41
CA PRO A 116 -4.72 -10.08 -2.89
C PRO A 116 -4.76 -11.40 -2.13
N GLU A 117 -3.97 -12.39 -2.54
CA GLU A 117 -3.96 -13.72 -1.94
C GLU A 117 -3.23 -13.72 -0.59
N VAL A 118 -2.06 -13.08 -0.54
CA VAL A 118 -1.27 -12.96 0.69
C VAL A 118 -2.02 -12.18 1.76
N LEU A 119 -2.66 -11.05 1.39
CA LEU A 119 -3.46 -10.28 2.35
C LEU A 119 -4.66 -11.07 2.87
N GLN A 120 -5.32 -11.87 2.02
CA GLN A 120 -6.46 -12.66 2.45
C GLN A 120 -6.08 -13.83 3.39
N GLY A 121 -4.90 -14.42 3.22
CA GLY A 121 -4.40 -15.50 4.07
C GLY A 121 -3.80 -15.03 5.41
N SER A 122 -3.39 -13.78 5.51
CA SER A 122 -2.74 -13.22 6.69
C SER A 122 -3.72 -12.54 7.67
N THR A 123 -3.33 -12.30 8.91
CA THR A 123 -4.15 -11.56 9.89
C THR A 123 -4.31 -10.08 9.50
N LEU A 124 -5.27 -9.36 10.08
CA LEU A 124 -5.48 -7.93 9.77
C LEU A 124 -4.25 -7.06 10.13
N PHE A 125 -3.57 -7.38 11.24
CA PHE A 125 -2.37 -6.64 11.64
C PHE A 125 -1.18 -6.91 10.70
N THR A 126 -1.02 -8.15 10.25
CA THR A 126 0.04 -8.49 9.28
C THR A 126 -0.26 -7.92 7.90
N ALA A 127 -1.54 -7.90 7.50
CA ALA A 127 -1.98 -7.24 6.28
C ALA A 127 -1.65 -5.74 6.30
N LEU A 128 -1.83 -5.08 7.46
CA LEU A 128 -1.43 -3.70 7.65
C LEU A 128 0.07 -3.48 7.40
N ILE A 129 0.94 -4.30 7.99
CA ILE A 129 2.40 -4.22 7.80
C ILE A 129 2.77 -4.39 6.31
N ILE A 130 2.12 -5.32 5.60
CA ILE A 130 2.40 -5.58 4.18
C ILE A 130 1.98 -4.41 3.28
N VAL A 131 0.84 -3.78 3.59
CA VAL A 131 0.28 -2.68 2.78
C VAL A 131 0.99 -1.35 3.03
N THR A 132 1.67 -1.21 4.18
CA THR A 132 2.33 0.03 4.62
C THR A 132 3.86 -0.10 4.64
N TRP A 133 4.40 -0.81 5.63
CA TRP A 133 5.83 -0.89 5.89
C TRP A 133 6.61 -1.53 4.74
N GLN A 134 6.10 -2.62 4.16
CA GLN A 134 6.78 -3.33 3.06
C GLN A 134 6.85 -2.49 1.76
N LYS A 135 6.12 -1.37 1.67
CA LYS A 135 6.20 -0.44 0.53
C LYS A 135 7.32 0.58 0.68
N LEU A 136 7.79 0.85 1.90
CA LEU A 136 8.77 1.90 2.17
C LEU A 136 10.13 1.64 1.49
N ALA A 137 10.69 0.44 1.66
CA ALA A 137 12.01 0.10 1.12
C ALA A 137 12.07 0.07 -0.43
N PRO A 138 11.10 -0.53 -1.14
CA PRO A 138 11.10 -0.43 -2.61
C PRO A 138 10.85 1.00 -3.11
N MET A 139 10.01 1.79 -2.43
CA MET A 139 9.76 3.18 -2.83
C MET A 139 10.98 4.08 -2.63
N SER A 140 11.78 3.86 -1.58
CA SER A 140 13.04 4.59 -1.42
C SER A 140 14.03 4.27 -2.53
N LEU A 141 14.07 3.02 -3.03
CA LEU A 141 14.92 2.67 -4.17
C LEU A 141 14.45 3.32 -5.47
N ILE A 142 13.14 3.40 -5.71
CA ILE A 142 12.60 4.17 -6.85
C ILE A 142 13.02 5.64 -6.73
N TYR A 143 12.90 6.23 -5.53
CA TYR A 143 13.31 7.61 -5.29
C TYR A 143 14.80 7.84 -5.59
N LEU A 144 15.69 6.98 -5.08
CA LEU A 144 17.14 7.11 -5.25
C LEU A 144 17.60 6.90 -6.70
N THR A 145 16.87 6.10 -7.48
CA THR A 145 17.26 5.71 -8.85
C THR A 145 16.49 6.45 -9.94
N ILE A 146 15.64 7.40 -9.58
CA ILE A 146 14.65 7.99 -10.48
C ILE A 146 15.24 8.58 -11.75
N ASN A 147 16.39 9.26 -11.66
CA ASN A 147 17.04 9.92 -12.78
C ASN A 147 17.44 8.95 -13.90
N ASN A 148 17.58 7.66 -13.56
CA ASN A 148 18.08 6.63 -14.45
C ASN A 148 16.99 5.65 -14.89
N LEU A 149 15.88 5.56 -14.17
CA LEU A 149 14.79 4.65 -14.50
C LEU A 149 14.11 5.06 -15.81
N ASN A 150 13.74 4.08 -16.63
CA ASN A 150 13.05 4.37 -17.88
C ASN A 150 11.63 4.88 -17.61
N PRO A 151 11.30 6.14 -17.95
CA PRO A 151 10.00 6.74 -17.64
C PRO A 151 8.85 6.00 -18.34
N THR A 152 9.10 5.46 -19.55
CA THR A 152 8.06 4.76 -20.32
C THR A 152 7.55 3.52 -19.59
N ILE A 153 8.44 2.75 -18.97
CA ILE A 153 8.09 1.54 -18.23
C ILE A 153 7.27 1.90 -16.99
N LEU A 154 7.69 2.91 -16.23
CA LEU A 154 6.99 3.37 -15.02
C LEU A 154 5.57 3.87 -15.34
N LEU A 155 5.41 4.66 -16.41
CA LEU A 155 4.10 5.14 -16.86
C LEU A 155 3.18 3.98 -17.27
N ILE A 156 3.67 3.00 -18.02
CA ILE A 156 2.89 1.81 -18.43
C ILE A 156 2.48 0.97 -17.21
N LEU A 157 3.41 0.70 -16.29
CA LEU A 157 3.12 -0.03 -15.05
C LEU A 157 2.08 0.71 -14.19
N GLY A 158 2.20 2.03 -14.11
CA GLY A 158 1.27 2.90 -13.39
C GLY A 158 -0.15 2.88 -13.98
N LEU A 159 -0.27 2.94 -15.30
CA LEU A 159 -1.56 2.75 -16.01
C LEU A 159 -2.18 1.39 -15.72
N LEU A 160 -1.43 0.32 -15.96
CA LEU A 160 -1.96 -1.03 -15.85
C LEU A 160 -2.41 -1.32 -14.42
N SER A 161 -1.67 -0.83 -13.43
CA SER A 161 -2.02 -1.00 -12.01
C SER A 161 -3.25 -0.20 -11.61
N SER A 162 -3.47 1.01 -12.14
CA SER A 162 -4.71 1.75 -11.88
C SER A 162 -5.93 1.06 -12.50
N ILE A 163 -5.82 0.56 -13.72
CA ILE A 163 -6.87 -0.17 -14.44
C ILE A 163 -7.25 -1.44 -13.66
N ILE A 164 -6.25 -2.27 -13.37
CA ILE A 164 -6.46 -3.58 -12.73
C ILE A 164 -6.88 -3.42 -11.27
N GLY A 165 -6.34 -2.43 -10.56
CA GLY A 165 -6.77 -2.08 -9.21
C GLY A 165 -8.24 -1.64 -9.17
N GLY A 166 -8.68 -0.84 -10.14
CA GLY A 166 -10.08 -0.42 -10.27
C GLY A 166 -11.01 -1.60 -10.54
N TRP A 167 -10.76 -2.38 -11.60
CA TRP A 167 -11.62 -3.50 -12.01
C TRP A 167 -11.61 -4.67 -11.01
N GLY A 168 -10.44 -5.04 -10.51
CA GLY A 168 -10.28 -6.18 -9.60
C GLY A 168 -10.99 -5.99 -8.26
N GLY A 169 -11.10 -4.75 -7.78
CA GLY A 169 -11.75 -4.42 -6.51
C GLY A 169 -13.28 -4.57 -6.51
N LEU A 170 -13.94 -4.34 -7.66
CA LEU A 170 -15.40 -4.36 -7.78
C LEU A 170 -16.02 -5.71 -7.36
N ASN A 171 -15.38 -6.81 -7.74
CA ASN A 171 -15.91 -8.15 -7.54
C ASN A 171 -15.65 -8.72 -6.13
N GLN A 172 -14.90 -8.02 -5.27
CA GLN A 172 -14.49 -8.57 -3.98
C GLN A 172 -15.47 -8.21 -2.86
N THR A 173 -15.75 -9.19 -1.99
CA THR A 173 -16.56 -9.01 -0.77
C THR A 173 -15.73 -9.05 0.52
N GLN A 174 -14.46 -9.44 0.41
CA GLN A 174 -13.54 -9.55 1.53
C GLN A 174 -12.81 -8.22 1.71
N THR A 175 -12.85 -7.65 2.93
CA THR A 175 -12.28 -6.31 3.18
C THR A 175 -10.78 -6.27 2.85
N ARG A 176 -10.03 -7.34 3.18
CA ARG A 176 -8.60 -7.44 2.89
C ARG A 176 -8.29 -7.46 1.39
N LYS A 177 -9.12 -8.10 0.55
CA LYS A 177 -8.95 -8.07 -0.90
C LYS A 177 -9.34 -6.72 -1.49
N ILE A 178 -10.38 -6.07 -0.97
CA ILE A 178 -10.73 -4.71 -1.38
C ILE A 178 -9.55 -3.76 -1.09
N MET A 179 -8.96 -3.85 0.11
CA MET A 179 -7.76 -3.09 0.48
C MET A 179 -6.51 -3.47 -0.35
N ALA A 180 -6.42 -4.71 -0.82
CA ALA A 180 -5.38 -5.14 -1.76
C ALA A 180 -5.44 -4.36 -3.08
N TYR A 181 -6.59 -4.36 -3.74
CA TYR A 181 -6.78 -3.69 -5.02
C TYR A 181 -6.71 -2.16 -4.90
N SER A 182 -7.23 -1.63 -3.80
CA SER A 182 -7.00 -0.28 -3.31
C SER A 182 -5.51 0.11 -3.28
N SER A 183 -4.65 -0.73 -2.69
CA SER A 183 -3.21 -0.48 -2.66
C SER A 183 -2.57 -0.53 -4.04
N ILE A 184 -3.00 -1.47 -4.90
CA ILE A 184 -2.50 -1.59 -6.28
C ILE A 184 -2.82 -0.33 -7.08
N ALA A 185 -4.05 0.19 -6.96
CA ALA A 185 -4.46 1.41 -7.65
C ALA A 185 -3.66 2.64 -7.17
N ASN A 186 -3.50 2.80 -5.85
CA ASN A 186 -2.76 3.94 -5.29
C ASN A 186 -1.25 3.88 -5.59
N LEU A 187 -0.65 2.69 -5.58
CA LEU A 187 0.73 2.50 -6.02
C LEU A 187 0.90 2.78 -7.51
N GLY A 188 -0.14 2.55 -8.32
CA GLY A 188 -0.15 2.96 -9.73
C GLY A 188 0.01 4.46 -9.90
N TRP A 189 -0.78 5.26 -9.17
CA TRP A 189 -0.63 6.71 -9.12
C TRP A 189 0.76 7.15 -8.67
N MET A 190 1.37 6.45 -7.71
CA MET A 190 2.74 6.75 -7.27
C MET A 190 3.77 6.41 -8.34
N ALA A 191 3.62 5.29 -9.05
CA ALA A 191 4.54 4.89 -10.12
C ALA A 191 4.50 5.85 -11.31
N THR A 192 3.33 6.40 -11.66
CA THR A 192 3.21 7.38 -12.76
C THR A 192 3.90 8.69 -12.45
N ILE A 193 3.75 9.21 -11.22
CA ILE A 193 4.33 10.51 -10.86
C ILE A 193 5.82 10.43 -10.55
N ALA A 194 6.31 9.24 -10.15
CA ALA A 194 7.71 9.02 -9.83
C ALA A 194 8.63 9.55 -10.94
N SER A 195 8.32 9.28 -12.21
CA SER A 195 9.15 9.70 -13.35
C SER A 195 9.12 11.19 -13.67
N ILE A 196 8.18 11.96 -13.08
CA ILE A 196 7.98 13.38 -13.39
C ILE A 196 8.45 14.23 -12.22
N MET A 197 7.86 14.04 -11.04
CA MET A 197 8.15 14.85 -9.84
C MET A 197 8.15 13.98 -8.58
N THR A 198 9.33 13.80 -7.99
CA THR A 198 9.51 12.94 -6.82
C THR A 198 8.87 13.49 -5.54
N ASN A 199 8.79 14.81 -5.36
CA ASN A 199 8.16 15.39 -4.17
C ASN A 199 6.68 14.98 -4.05
N ILE A 200 5.93 15.02 -5.15
CA ILE A 200 4.52 14.61 -5.17
C ILE A 200 4.39 13.10 -4.93
N MET A 201 5.34 12.29 -5.42
CA MET A 201 5.40 10.85 -5.12
C MET A 201 5.53 10.60 -3.61
N VAL A 202 6.47 11.28 -2.94
CA VAL A 202 6.68 11.15 -1.49
C VAL A 202 5.46 11.62 -0.71
N MET A 203 4.85 12.75 -1.10
CA MET A 203 3.62 13.24 -0.49
C MET A 203 2.47 12.22 -0.63
N ASN A 204 2.29 11.64 -1.82
CA ASN A 204 1.27 10.62 -2.05
C ASN A 204 1.52 9.37 -1.18
N LEU A 205 2.77 8.92 -1.07
CA LEU A 205 3.15 7.81 -0.19
C LEU A 205 2.79 8.10 1.27
N LEU A 206 3.11 9.29 1.78
CA LEU A 206 2.81 9.68 3.16
C LEU A 206 1.30 9.71 3.43
N ILE A 207 0.52 10.35 2.56
CA ILE A 207 -0.95 10.41 2.69
C ILE A 207 -1.53 8.99 2.65
N TYR A 208 -1.09 8.17 1.71
CA TYR A 208 -1.51 6.78 1.60
C TYR A 208 -1.20 5.98 2.88
N LEU A 209 0.00 6.13 3.46
CA LEU A 209 0.37 5.45 4.71
C LEU A 209 -0.53 5.88 5.86
N VAL A 210 -0.77 7.18 6.03
CA VAL A 210 -1.64 7.72 7.10
C VAL A 210 -3.07 7.18 6.96
N VAL A 211 -3.66 7.28 5.77
CA VAL A 211 -5.05 6.88 5.54
C VAL A 211 -5.23 5.37 5.68
N THR A 212 -4.31 4.56 5.13
CA THR A 212 -4.40 3.10 5.24
C THR A 212 -4.17 2.62 6.67
N MET A 213 -3.22 3.20 7.41
CA MET A 213 -3.04 2.91 8.83
C MET A 213 -4.30 3.22 9.64
N ALA A 214 -4.94 4.37 9.38
CA ALA A 214 -6.18 4.74 10.03
C ALA A 214 -7.29 3.70 9.74
N LEU A 215 -7.51 3.34 8.47
CA LEU A 215 -8.57 2.40 8.09
C LEU A 215 -8.35 0.99 8.66
N PHE A 216 -7.14 0.46 8.58
CA PHE A 216 -6.83 -0.85 9.15
C PHE A 216 -6.96 -0.86 10.67
N SER A 217 -6.64 0.24 11.37
CA SER A 217 -6.86 0.32 12.81
C SER A 217 -8.35 0.14 13.17
N PHE A 218 -9.26 0.74 12.39
CA PHE A 218 -10.70 0.50 12.54
C PHE A 218 -11.07 -0.96 12.26
N LEU A 219 -10.59 -1.55 11.15
CA LEU A 219 -10.86 -2.96 10.84
C LEU A 219 -10.36 -3.93 11.92
N ILE A 220 -9.21 -3.64 12.55
CA ILE A 220 -8.63 -4.46 13.62
C ILE A 220 -9.50 -4.37 14.88
N VAL A 221 -9.95 -3.17 15.23
CA VAL A 221 -10.80 -2.92 16.39
C VAL A 221 -12.17 -3.60 16.23
N SER A 222 -12.79 -3.51 15.06
CA SER A 222 -14.06 -4.18 14.76
C SER A 222 -13.94 -5.69 14.49
N LYS A 223 -12.72 -6.18 14.23
CA LYS A 223 -12.43 -7.54 13.76
C LYS A 223 -13.19 -7.93 12.47
N SER A 224 -13.52 -6.96 11.61
CA SER A 224 -14.33 -7.17 10.41
C SER A 224 -13.51 -7.67 9.21
N LYS A 225 -13.74 -8.91 8.77
CA LYS A 225 -13.03 -9.53 7.64
C LYS A 225 -13.81 -9.46 6.32
N THR A 226 -15.14 -9.38 6.41
CA THR A 226 -16.06 -9.33 5.27
C THR A 226 -16.86 -8.03 5.27
N ILE A 227 -17.43 -7.64 4.13
CA ILE A 227 -18.38 -6.51 4.07
C ILE A 227 -19.53 -6.73 5.06
N GLN A 228 -20.03 -7.95 5.21
CA GLN A 228 -21.11 -8.24 6.16
C GLN A 228 -20.69 -7.97 7.62
N ASP A 229 -19.47 -8.30 8.01
CA ASP A 229 -18.99 -7.98 9.36
C ASP A 229 -18.94 -6.46 9.61
N THR A 230 -18.71 -5.68 8.55
CA THR A 230 -18.66 -4.21 8.65
C THR A 230 -20.03 -3.60 8.91
N THR A 231 -21.15 -4.24 8.56
CA THR A 231 -22.49 -3.70 8.82
C THR A 231 -22.82 -3.69 10.32
N MET A 232 -22.21 -4.61 11.09
CA MET A 232 -22.42 -4.74 12.53
C MET A 232 -21.60 -3.73 13.36
N THR A 233 -20.73 -2.94 12.74
CA THR A 233 -19.80 -2.03 13.43
C THR A 233 -20.52 -0.90 14.17
N TRP A 234 -21.67 -0.45 13.68
CA TRP A 234 -22.48 0.58 14.34
C TRP A 234 -22.90 0.19 15.75
N THR A 235 -23.09 -1.12 16.00
CA THR A 235 -23.44 -1.63 17.33
C THR A 235 -22.30 -1.53 18.35
N LEU A 236 -21.05 -1.38 17.91
CA LEU A 236 -19.90 -1.16 18.78
C LEU A 236 -19.76 0.32 19.12
N SER A 237 -19.68 1.17 18.11
CA SER A 237 -19.80 2.62 18.30
C SER A 237 -20.21 3.33 17.01
N PRO A 238 -21.19 4.25 17.06
CA PRO A 238 -21.62 5.01 15.88
C PRO A 238 -20.54 5.98 15.38
N ALA A 239 -19.71 6.53 16.26
CA ALA A 239 -18.62 7.42 15.87
C ALA A 239 -17.57 6.71 14.99
N MET A 240 -17.27 5.44 15.30
CA MET A 240 -16.33 4.63 14.52
C MET A 240 -16.79 4.42 13.08
N THR A 241 -18.09 4.21 12.87
CA THR A 241 -18.61 3.98 11.52
C THR A 241 -18.57 5.25 10.67
N ILE A 242 -18.89 6.41 11.26
CA ILE A 242 -18.75 7.72 10.60
C ILE A 242 -17.29 8.00 10.24
N MET A 243 -16.34 7.72 11.12
CA MET A 243 -14.92 7.92 10.78
C MET A 243 -14.44 6.95 9.70
N MET A 244 -14.92 5.70 9.72
CA MET A 244 -14.58 4.70 8.70
C MET A 244 -15.04 5.12 7.30
N THR A 245 -16.20 5.76 7.16
CA THR A 245 -16.65 6.26 5.85
C THR A 245 -15.81 7.40 5.34
N PHE A 246 -15.48 8.37 6.18
CA PHE A 246 -14.62 9.47 5.76
C PHE A 246 -13.24 8.97 5.30
N LEU A 247 -12.69 7.94 5.94
CA LEU A 247 -11.46 7.29 5.50
C LEU A 247 -11.58 6.54 4.17
N LEU A 248 -12.70 5.86 3.93
CA LEU A 248 -12.96 5.21 2.64
C LEU A 248 -13.07 6.24 1.51
N LEU A 249 -13.75 7.36 1.77
CA LEU A 249 -13.88 8.46 0.82
C LEU A 249 -12.54 9.20 0.62
N SER A 250 -11.69 9.29 1.64
CA SER A 250 -10.34 9.85 1.49
C SER A 250 -9.44 8.95 0.65
N LEU A 251 -9.49 7.62 0.77
CA LEU A 251 -8.82 6.71 -0.19
C LEU A 251 -9.38 6.83 -1.62
N GLY A 252 -10.69 7.11 -1.74
CA GLY A 252 -11.33 7.42 -3.02
C GLY A 252 -10.81 8.73 -3.63
N GLY A 253 -10.27 9.63 -2.81
CA GLY A 253 -9.77 10.94 -3.24
C GLY A 253 -10.91 11.88 -3.64
N LEU A 254 -11.98 11.94 -2.84
CA LEU A 254 -13.04 12.93 -3.04
C LEU A 254 -12.66 14.29 -2.43
N PRO A 255 -12.93 15.42 -3.11
CA PRO A 255 -12.93 16.73 -2.44
C PRO A 255 -14.07 16.70 -1.40
N PRO A 256 -13.89 17.08 -0.12
CA PRO A 256 -12.86 17.91 0.53
C PRO A 256 -11.77 17.15 1.33
N MET A 257 -11.60 15.84 1.10
CA MET A 257 -10.73 14.97 1.91
C MET A 257 -9.26 15.01 1.49
N THR A 258 -8.33 14.66 2.39
CA THR A 258 -6.88 14.74 2.14
C THR A 258 -6.39 13.93 0.94
N GLY A 259 -6.97 12.75 0.69
CA GLY A 259 -6.54 11.91 -0.43
C GLY A 259 -6.92 12.45 -1.81
N PHE A 260 -7.67 13.56 -1.88
CA PHE A 260 -7.86 14.32 -3.12
C PHE A 260 -6.58 15.03 -3.56
N ALA A 261 -5.84 15.61 -2.61
CA ALA A 261 -4.63 16.39 -2.86
C ALA A 261 -3.61 15.70 -3.79
N PRO A 262 -3.15 14.46 -3.52
CA PRO A 262 -2.15 13.81 -4.36
C PRO A 262 -2.70 13.51 -5.75
N LYS A 263 -3.96 13.07 -5.89
CA LYS A 263 -4.54 12.77 -7.21
C LYS A 263 -4.69 14.03 -8.06
N TRP A 264 -5.10 15.14 -7.44
CA TRP A 264 -5.21 16.42 -8.10
C TRP A 264 -3.85 16.92 -8.62
N LEU A 265 -2.83 16.94 -7.77
CA LEU A 265 -1.48 17.39 -8.14
C LEU A 265 -0.83 16.48 -9.18
N ILE A 266 -1.05 15.16 -9.12
CA ILE A 266 -0.55 14.25 -10.16
C ILE A 266 -1.20 14.51 -11.50
N LEU A 267 -2.52 14.79 -11.53
CA LEU A 267 -3.22 15.14 -12.77
C LEU A 267 -2.72 16.46 -13.34
N GLU A 268 -2.47 17.45 -12.49
CA GLU A 268 -1.88 18.73 -12.91
C GLU A 268 -0.54 18.49 -13.60
N GLU A 269 0.39 17.76 -12.98
CA GLU A 269 1.71 17.49 -13.58
C GLU A 269 1.65 16.63 -14.86
N LEU A 270 0.68 15.72 -14.98
CA LEU A 270 0.49 14.98 -16.23
C LEU A 270 0.01 15.90 -17.36
N THR A 271 -0.81 16.90 -17.03
CA THR A 271 -1.28 17.88 -18.03
C THR A 271 -0.20 18.88 -18.43
N THR A 272 0.65 19.32 -17.48
CA THR A 272 1.78 20.23 -17.79
C THR A 272 2.78 19.56 -18.74
N GLN A 273 2.98 18.24 -18.62
CA GLN A 273 3.83 17.44 -19.51
C GLN A 273 3.15 16.97 -20.81
N ASN A 274 1.97 17.50 -21.15
CA ASN A 274 1.17 17.14 -22.34
C ASN A 274 0.72 15.67 -22.41
N LEU A 275 0.72 14.92 -21.29
CA LEU A 275 0.24 13.54 -21.20
C LEU A 275 -1.27 13.49 -20.88
N ILE A 276 -2.07 14.21 -21.68
CA ILE A 276 -3.52 14.34 -21.43
C ILE A 276 -4.28 13.00 -21.52
N PRO A 277 -4.06 12.12 -22.53
CA PRO A 277 -4.79 10.84 -22.60
C PRO A 277 -4.53 9.94 -21.39
N MET A 278 -3.28 9.96 -20.92
CA MET A 278 -2.84 9.27 -19.71
C MET A 278 -3.58 9.78 -18.47
N ALA A 279 -3.60 11.10 -18.27
CA ALA A 279 -4.31 11.74 -17.16
C ALA A 279 -5.81 11.38 -17.14
N VAL A 280 -6.48 11.47 -18.30
CA VAL A 280 -7.91 11.16 -18.43
C VAL A 280 -8.19 9.70 -18.11
N SER A 281 -7.40 8.76 -18.64
CA SER A 281 -7.59 7.33 -18.36
C SER A 281 -7.43 7.03 -16.86
N MET A 282 -6.35 7.50 -16.23
CA MET A 282 -6.12 7.33 -14.79
C MET A 282 -7.28 7.89 -13.95
N ALA A 283 -7.79 9.08 -14.31
CA ALA A 283 -8.93 9.68 -13.63
C ALA A 283 -10.18 8.79 -13.72
N ILE A 284 -10.52 8.27 -14.90
CA ILE A 284 -11.68 7.40 -15.10
C ILE A 284 -11.56 6.10 -14.28
N PHE A 285 -10.39 5.44 -14.31
CA PHE A 285 -10.20 4.20 -13.54
C PHE A 285 -10.20 4.45 -12.02
N SER A 286 -9.82 5.65 -11.57
CA SER A 286 -9.95 6.01 -10.16
C SER A 286 -11.41 6.10 -9.70
N LEU A 287 -12.35 6.46 -10.58
CA LEU A 287 -13.79 6.46 -10.25
C LEU A 287 -14.33 5.05 -10.00
N LEU A 288 -13.79 4.03 -10.68
CA LEU A 288 -14.12 2.63 -10.38
C LEU A 288 -13.63 2.24 -8.99
N SER A 289 -12.46 2.74 -8.57
CA SER A 289 -11.99 2.52 -7.21
C SER A 289 -12.90 3.16 -6.16
N LEU A 290 -13.37 4.36 -6.47
CA LEU A 290 -14.32 5.09 -5.65
C LEU A 290 -15.65 4.33 -5.49
N PHE A 291 -16.15 3.69 -6.54
CA PHE A 291 -17.40 2.92 -6.47
C PHE A 291 -17.36 1.79 -5.43
N PHE A 292 -16.27 1.02 -5.34
CA PHE A 292 -16.24 -0.05 -4.33
C PHE A 292 -16.05 0.50 -2.90
N TYR A 293 -15.43 1.69 -2.75
CA TYR A 293 -15.37 2.37 -1.46
C TYR A 293 -16.74 2.90 -1.03
N THR A 294 -17.49 3.53 -1.94
CA THR A 294 -18.85 4.01 -1.64
C THR A 294 -19.80 2.85 -1.34
N ARG A 295 -19.65 1.71 -2.02
CA ARG A 295 -20.38 0.48 -1.67
C ARG A 295 -20.09 0.05 -0.23
N LEU A 296 -18.84 0.07 0.21
CA LEU A 296 -18.48 -0.28 1.59
C LEU A 296 -18.98 0.77 2.59
N ALA A 297 -18.91 2.05 2.24
CA ALA A 297 -19.46 3.14 3.04
C ALA A 297 -20.99 3.01 3.22
N TYR A 298 -21.69 2.62 2.15
CA TYR A 298 -23.13 2.41 2.14
C TYR A 298 -23.56 1.28 3.09
N THR A 299 -22.84 0.15 3.08
CA THR A 299 -23.17 -0.98 3.95
C THR A 299 -22.78 -0.75 5.41
N THR A 300 -21.87 0.18 5.70
CA THR A 300 -21.37 0.41 7.07
C THR A 300 -22.15 1.46 7.84
N THR A 301 -22.65 2.50 7.17
CA THR A 301 -23.24 3.67 7.85
C THR A 301 -24.57 4.10 7.28
N LEU A 302 -24.68 4.20 5.95
CA LEU A 302 -25.83 4.85 5.31
C LEU A 302 -27.08 3.98 5.40
N THR A 303 -26.89 2.66 5.56
CA THR A 303 -27.97 1.70 5.78
C THR A 303 -27.80 0.95 7.09
N LEU A 304 -28.93 0.64 7.73
CA LEU A 304 -28.99 -0.21 8.91
C LEU A 304 -29.39 -1.63 8.46
N SER A 305 -28.47 -2.58 8.56
CA SER A 305 -28.74 -4.00 8.29
C SER A 305 -29.45 -4.67 9.47
N PRO A 306 -30.17 -5.79 9.26
CA PRO A 306 -30.78 -6.54 10.35
C PRO A 306 -29.71 -7.10 11.31
N ASN A 307 -29.86 -6.80 12.60
CA ASN A 307 -28.95 -7.24 13.66
C ASN A 307 -29.43 -8.52 14.33
N THR A 308 -28.49 -9.37 14.75
CA THR A 308 -28.81 -10.57 15.56
C THR A 308 -29.03 -10.22 17.03
N LEU A 309 -29.85 -11.00 17.75
CA LEU A 309 -30.15 -10.76 19.17
C LEU A 309 -28.90 -10.74 20.07
N GLN A 310 -27.86 -11.49 19.70
CA GLN A 310 -26.60 -11.57 20.45
C GLN A 310 -25.83 -10.25 20.50
N THR A 311 -26.11 -9.31 19.59
CA THR A 311 -25.47 -7.98 19.56
C THR A 311 -25.76 -7.16 20.82
N LYS A 312 -26.94 -7.37 21.43
CA LYS A 312 -27.34 -6.68 22.67
C LYS A 312 -26.40 -6.98 23.83
N PHE A 313 -25.74 -8.14 23.85
CA PHE A 313 -24.74 -8.45 24.89
C PHE A 313 -23.47 -7.62 24.75
N LYS A 314 -23.08 -7.26 23.52
CA LYS A 314 -21.89 -6.45 23.27
C LYS A 314 -22.02 -5.03 23.82
N TRP A 315 -23.24 -4.48 23.88
CA TRP A 315 -23.48 -3.13 24.40
C TRP A 315 -23.09 -2.94 25.86
N ARG A 316 -23.03 -4.01 26.65
CA ARG A 316 -22.64 -3.94 28.07
C ARG A 316 -21.13 -3.77 28.26
N PHE A 317 -20.33 -4.17 27.27
CA PHE A 317 -18.87 -4.13 27.36
C PHE A 317 -18.32 -2.90 26.67
N LYS A 318 -17.56 -2.08 27.41
CA LYS A 318 -16.77 -1.00 26.81
C LYS A 318 -15.53 -1.58 26.14
N GLN A 319 -15.21 -1.06 24.97
CA GLN A 319 -14.06 -1.50 24.21
C GLN A 319 -12.77 -0.88 24.80
N THR A 320 -11.79 -1.72 25.14
CA THR A 320 -10.55 -1.32 25.83
C THR A 320 -9.36 -1.07 24.90
N LEU A 321 -9.57 -1.07 23.58
CA LEU A 321 -8.47 -0.92 22.61
C LEU A 321 -7.94 0.51 22.59
N SER A 322 -6.63 0.63 22.37
CA SER A 322 -5.89 1.90 22.33
C SER A 322 -6.41 2.81 21.22
N THR A 323 -7.24 3.76 21.60
CA THR A 323 -7.87 4.78 20.77
C THR A 323 -6.96 5.93 20.30
N PRO A 324 -5.80 6.29 20.91
CA PRO A 324 -5.19 7.58 20.59
C PRO A 324 -4.59 7.60 19.18
N LEU A 325 -3.84 6.56 18.79
CA LEU A 325 -3.24 6.48 17.46
C LEU A 325 -4.31 6.44 16.34
N MET A 326 -5.43 5.76 16.58
CA MET A 326 -6.55 5.71 15.65
C MET A 326 -7.18 7.10 15.46
N MET A 327 -7.36 7.86 16.55
CA MET A 327 -7.94 9.21 16.49
C MET A 327 -6.99 10.21 15.82
N THR A 328 -5.69 10.18 16.13
CA THR A 328 -4.72 11.09 15.51
C THR A 328 -4.58 10.81 14.01
N LEU A 329 -4.48 9.55 13.60
CA LEU A 329 -4.36 9.20 12.18
C LEU A 329 -5.63 9.52 11.40
N SER A 330 -6.81 9.30 11.99
CA SER A 330 -8.07 9.58 11.31
C SER A 330 -8.35 11.07 11.16
N THR A 331 -8.00 11.88 12.16
CA THR A 331 -8.09 13.36 12.05
C THR A 331 -7.12 13.89 10.99
N MET A 332 -5.88 13.40 10.97
CA MET A 332 -4.92 13.72 9.91
C MET A 332 -5.45 13.32 8.53
N ALA A 333 -5.99 12.12 8.37
CA ALA A 333 -6.53 11.63 7.11
C ALA A 333 -7.74 12.43 6.56
N ILE A 334 -8.40 13.27 7.36
CA ILE A 334 -9.58 14.02 6.94
C ILE A 334 -9.25 15.50 6.71
N PHE A 335 -8.49 16.13 7.61
CA PHE A 335 -8.39 17.59 7.69
C PHE A 335 -7.07 18.20 7.16
N LEU A 336 -6.12 17.42 6.65
CA LEU A 336 -4.84 17.96 6.12
C LEU A 336 -4.94 18.68 4.77
N LEU A 337 -6.11 18.71 4.10
CA LEU A 337 -6.22 19.29 2.75
C LEU A 337 -5.84 20.78 2.68
N PRO A 338 -6.22 21.66 3.62
CA PRO A 338 -5.79 23.06 3.59
C PRO A 338 -4.27 23.25 3.78
N LEU A 339 -3.57 22.24 4.31
CA LEU A 339 -2.12 22.26 4.52
C LEU A 339 -1.34 21.72 3.32
N THR A 340 -1.97 21.51 2.16
CA THR A 340 -1.29 21.06 0.94
C THR A 340 -0.05 21.87 0.56
N PRO A 341 -0.02 23.22 0.67
CA PRO A 341 1.17 23.97 0.28
C PRO A 341 2.36 23.67 1.20
N LEU A 342 2.10 23.41 2.48
CA LEU A 342 3.12 23.06 3.46
C LEU A 342 3.61 21.62 3.29
N MET A 343 2.76 20.72 2.78
CA MET A 343 3.16 19.34 2.46
C MET A 343 4.03 19.22 1.20
N LEU A 344 4.00 20.23 0.32
CA LEU A 344 4.77 20.28 -0.92
C LEU A 344 6.17 20.87 -0.75
N MET A 345 6.36 21.73 0.25
CA MET A 345 7.64 22.35 0.61
C MET A 345 8.58 21.34 1.26
#